data_AF-A0AAE3W154-F1
#
_entry.id   AF-A0AAE3W154-F1
#
_cell.length_a   1.000
_cell.length_b   1.000
_cell.length_c   1.000
_cell.angle_alpha   90.00
_cell.angle_beta   90.00
_cell.angle_gamma   90.00
#
_symmetry.space_group_name_H-M   'P 1'
#
loop_
_entity.id
_entity.type
_entity.pdbx_description
1 polymer ?
#
loop_
_entity_poly.entity_id
_entity_poly.type
_entity_poly.pdbx_seq_one_letter_code
_entity_poly.pdbx_strand_id
1 'polypeptide(L)' 'MADADIVAGPGGVMTDEVGVVTGELTLRSEVVDGHAVLRVQYKDAEEWYAVTGGKAALKDPADLDAVHAIAVGLLHRPEG' A
#
# COMPACT_ATOMS: atom_id res chain seq x y z
N MET A 1 -4.32 1.36 11.71
CA MET A 1 -3.13 1.45 10.84
C MET A 1 -2.50 0.09 10.82
N ALA A 2 -2.13 -0.40 9.64
CA ALA A 2 -1.53 -1.71 9.43
C ALA A 2 -0.37 -1.58 8.43
N ASP A 3 0.76 -2.19 8.75
CA ASP A 3 1.98 -2.15 7.93
C ASP A 3 2.41 -3.58 7.57
N ALA A 4 2.94 -3.77 6.37
CA ALA A 4 3.53 -5.03 5.92
C ALA A 4 4.69 -4.78 4.94
N ASP A 5 5.77 -5.54 5.12
CA ASP A 5 6.84 -5.58 4.12
C ASP A 5 6.43 -6.41 2.92
N ILE A 6 6.66 -5.88 1.72
CA ILE A 6 6.32 -6.53 0.46
C ILE A 6 7.44 -6.51 -0.56
N VAL A 7 7.41 -7.48 -1.47
CA VAL A 7 8.17 -7.44 -2.72
C VAL A 7 7.20 -7.10 -3.84
N ALA A 8 7.39 -5.96 -4.48
CA ALA A 8 6.52 -5.51 -5.57
C ALA A 8 6.60 -6.47 -6.77
N GLY A 9 5.44 -6.82 -7.32
CA GLY A 9 5.37 -7.70 -8.49
C GLY A 9 5.91 -7.09 -9.80
N PRO A 10 5.93 -7.89 -10.89
CA PRO A 10 6.21 -7.39 -12.23
C PRO A 10 5.31 -6.21 -12.58
N GLY A 11 5.93 -5.08 -12.92
CA GLY A 11 5.24 -3.80 -13.18
C GLY A 11 5.25 -2.82 -11.99
N GLY A 12 5.70 -3.24 -10.81
CA GLY A 12 5.83 -2.40 -9.63
C GLY A 12 4.51 -1.93 -9.03
N VAL A 13 4.60 -0.95 -8.13
CA VAL A 13 3.46 -0.23 -7.55
C VAL A 13 3.44 1.16 -8.16
N MET A 14 2.33 1.54 -8.79
CA MET A 14 2.14 2.91 -9.28
C MET A 14 1.84 3.85 -8.11
N THR A 15 2.55 4.96 -8.07
CA THR A 15 2.41 6.03 -7.07
C THR A 15 2.10 7.36 -7.73
N ASP A 16 1.43 8.25 -6.99
CA ASP A 16 1.02 9.55 -7.51
C ASP A 16 2.21 10.52 -7.67
N GLU A 17 3.24 10.38 -6.84
CA GLU A 17 4.35 11.32 -6.78
C GLU A 17 5.51 10.95 -7.71
N VAL A 18 5.93 9.68 -7.73
CA VAL A 18 7.17 9.24 -8.39
C VAL A 18 6.95 8.21 -9.50
N GLY A 19 5.70 7.89 -9.81
CA GLY A 19 5.37 6.88 -10.80
C GLY A 19 5.56 5.47 -10.24
N VAL A 20 6.21 4.58 -11.00
CA VAL A 20 6.35 3.17 -10.61
C VAL A 20 7.51 2.98 -9.63
N VAL A 21 7.22 2.39 -8.46
CA VAL A 21 8.23 1.92 -7.50
C VAL A 21 8.32 0.39 -7.52
N THR A 22 9.51 -0.17 -7.34
CA THR A 22 9.80 -1.61 -7.49
C THR A 22 10.71 -2.12 -6.37
N GLY A 23 10.78 -3.44 -6.19
CA GLY A 23 11.68 -4.06 -5.22
C GLY A 23 11.04 -4.25 -3.84
N GLU A 24 11.85 -4.15 -2.78
CA GLU A 24 11.39 -4.26 -1.39
C GLU A 24 10.77 -2.95 -0.91
N LEU A 25 9.50 -3.02 -0.52
CA LEU A 25 8.71 -1.89 -0.06
C LEU A 25 8.10 -2.21 1.30
N THR A 26 7.77 -1.17 2.06
CA THR A 26 6.81 -1.29 3.16
C THR A 26 5.49 -0.66 2.72
N LEU A 27 4.41 -1.44 2.76
CA LEU A 27 3.04 -1.00 2.52
C LEU A 27 2.41 -0.58 3.85
N ARG A 28 1.79 0.59 3.88
CA ARG A 28 0.96 1.09 4.98
C ARG A 28 -0.48 1.27 4.53
N SER A 29 -1.40 0.82 5.36
CA SER A 29 -2.83 1.11 5.26
C SER A 29 -3.29 1.83 6.51
N GLU A 30 -3.99 2.95 6.34
CA GLU A 30 -4.51 3.76 7.45
C GLU A 30 -5.88 4.36 7.14
N VAL A 31 -6.62 4.73 8.18
CA VAL A 31 -7.89 5.44 8.02
C VAL A 31 -7.63 6.94 8.17
N VAL A 32 -7.90 7.71 7.12
CA VAL A 32 -7.83 9.17 7.10
C VAL A 32 -9.18 9.70 6.65
N ASP A 33 -9.85 10.50 7.49
CA ASP A 33 -11.15 11.10 7.19
C ASP A 33 -12.19 10.08 6.67
N GLY A 34 -12.28 8.91 7.33
CA GLY A 34 -13.19 7.82 6.95
C GLY A 34 -12.81 7.05 5.68
N HIS A 35 -11.61 7.27 5.12
CA HIS A 35 -11.10 6.54 3.97
C HIS A 35 -9.94 5.64 4.35
N ALA A 36 -9.91 4.42 3.85
CA ALA A 36 -8.67 3.66 3.73
C ALA A 36 -7.74 4.40 2.75
N VAL A 37 -6.50 4.62 3.15
CA VAL A 37 -5.44 5.21 2.34
C VAL A 37 -4.25 4.26 2.36
N LEU A 38 -3.76 3.90 1.18
CA LEU A 38 -2.57 3.08 0.97
C LEU A 38 -1.38 3.96 0.61
N ARG A 39 -0.27 3.73 1.30
CA ARG A 39 1.03 4.36 1.03
C ARG A 39 2.11 3.30 0.96
N VAL A 40 3.14 3.55 0.16
CA VAL A 40 4.34 2.71 0.11
C VAL A 40 5.57 3.55 0.34
N GLN A 41 6.57 2.96 0.97
CA GLN A 41 7.93 3.47 0.96
C GLN A 41 8.86 2.37 0.45
N TYR A 42 10.04 2.75 -0.01
CA TYR A 42 11.15 1.78 -0.01
C TYR A 42 11.38 1.30 1.43
N LYS A 43 11.65 0.01 1.60
CA LYS A 43 11.86 -0.55 2.93
C LYS A 43 12.92 0.26 3.69
N ASP A 44 12.62 0.60 4.94
CA ASP A 44 13.44 1.43 5.84
C ASP A 44 13.76 2.86 5.35
N ALA A 45 13.13 3.34 4.28
CA ALA A 45 13.20 4.74 3.89
C ALA A 45 12.39 5.65 4.83
N GLU A 46 12.61 6.96 4.73
CA GLU A 46 11.83 7.96 5.48
C GLU A 46 10.60 8.45 4.71
N GLU A 47 10.65 8.35 3.37
CA GLU A 47 9.67 8.97 2.48
C GLU A 47 8.58 7.98 2.04
N TRP A 48 7.33 8.42 2.15
CA TRP A 48 6.14 7.67 1.79
C TRP A 48 5.45 8.27 0.56
N TYR A 49 5.05 7.41 -0.36
CA TYR A 49 4.36 7.74 -1.60
C TYR A 49 2.93 7.19 -1.58
N ALA A 50 1.97 7.95 -2.09
CA ALA A 50 0.58 7.51 -2.20
C ALA A 50 0.45 6.46 -3.31
N VAL A 51 -0.18 5.33 -3.02
CA VAL A 51 -0.49 4.33 -4.05
C VAL A 51 -1.60 4.88 -4.94
N THR A 52 -1.37 4.93 -6.26
CA THR A 52 -2.38 5.40 -7.21
C THR A 52 -3.62 4.51 -7.15
N GLY A 53 -4.79 5.12 -6.93
CA GLY A 53 -6.05 4.38 -6.73
C GLY A 53 -6.17 3.70 -5.36
N GLY A 54 -5.19 3.83 -4.47
CA GLY A 54 -5.14 3.24 -3.13
C GLY A 54 -5.97 3.98 -2.08
N LYS A 55 -7.07 4.66 -2.48
CA LYS A 55 -7.97 5.36 -1.56
C LYS A 55 -9.41 4.92 -1.78
N ALA A 56 -10.09 4.51 -0.70
CA ALA A 56 -11.50 4.12 -0.74
C ALA A 56 -12.20 4.50 0.56
N ALA A 57 -13.47 4.91 0.49
CA ALA A 57 -14.29 5.15 1.68
C ALA A 57 -14.52 3.83 2.45
N LEU A 58 -14.39 3.87 3.77
CA LEU A 58 -14.74 2.78 4.66
C LEU A 58 -16.04 3.11 5.40
N LYS A 59 -16.93 2.13 5.50
CA LYS A 59 -18.14 2.25 6.32
C LYS A 59 -17.82 2.05 7.80
N ASP A 60 -16.94 1.10 8.10
CA ASP A 60 -16.44 0.82 9.44
C ASP A 60 -14.90 0.86 9.42
N PRO A 61 -14.24 1.67 10.26
CA PRO A 61 -12.78 1.64 10.40
C PRO A 61 -12.20 0.26 10.75
N ALA A 62 -12.98 -0.63 11.37
CA ALA A 62 -12.58 -2.00 11.67
C ALA A 62 -12.35 -2.85 10.40
N ASP A 63 -12.91 -2.45 9.25
CA ASP A 63 -12.70 -3.15 7.97
C ASP A 63 -11.31 -2.90 7.38
N LEU A 64 -10.50 -2.02 7.98
CA LEU A 64 -9.16 -1.69 7.48
C LEU A 64 -8.27 -2.94 7.33
N ASP A 65 -8.31 -3.88 8.28
CA ASP A 65 -7.47 -5.07 8.25
C ASP A 65 -7.80 -5.98 7.05
N ALA A 66 -9.09 -6.06 6.68
CA ALA A 66 -9.51 -6.80 5.49
C ALA A 66 -9.04 -6.12 4.19
N VAL A 67 -9.12 -4.79 4.12
CA VAL A 67 -8.58 -4.02 2.98
C VAL A 67 -7.05 -4.18 2.90
N HIS A 68 -6.36 -4.11 4.04
CA HIS A 68 -4.91 -4.29 4.10
C HIS A 68 -4.50 -5.69 3.61
N ALA A 69 -5.19 -6.74 4.05
CA ALA A 69 -4.93 -8.11 3.60
C ALA A 69 -5.10 -8.27 2.07
N ILE A 70 -6.12 -7.66 1.48
CA ILE A 70 -6.31 -7.63 0.03
C ILE A 70 -5.17 -6.88 -0.65
N ALA A 71 -4.80 -5.70 -0.15
CA ALA A 71 -3.73 -4.89 -0.72
C ALA A 71 -2.39 -5.63 -0.70
N VAL A 72 -2.04 -6.30 0.41
CA VAL A 72 -0.86 -7.16 0.49
C VAL A 72 -0.94 -8.28 -0.54
N GLY A 73 -2.06 -9.00 -0.62
CA GLY A 73 -2.23 -10.10 -1.58
C GLY A 73 -2.15 -9.69 -3.05
N LEU A 74 -2.50 -8.44 -3.38
CA LEU A 74 -2.40 -7.90 -4.74
C LEU A 74 -0.98 -7.42 -5.07
N LEU A 75 -0.28 -6.80 -4.12
CA LEU A 75 0.98 -6.10 -4.37
C LEU A 75 2.22 -6.94 -4.06
N HIS A 76 2.14 -7.84 -3.08
CA HIS A 76 3.23 -8.74 -2.70
C HIS A 76 3.32 -9.91 -3.69
N ARG A 77 4.16 -9.78 -4.72
CA ARG A 77 4.38 -10.84 -5.72
C ARG A 77 5.88 -11.13 -5.89
N PRO A 78 6.53 -11.82 -4.93
CA PRO A 78 7.97 -12.07 -4.94
C PRO A 78 8.44 -13.02 -6.05
N GLU A 79 7.57 -13.90 -6.55
CA GLU A 79 7.91 -14.86 -7.60
C GLU A 79 7.48 -14.41 -9.01
N GLY A 80 6.67 -13.34 -9.11
CA GLY A 80 6.22 -12.73 -10.36
C GLY A 80 5.10 -13.47 -11.10
#